data_AF-A0A210R0V1-F1
#
_entry.id   AF-A0A210R0V1-F1
#
_cell.length_a   1.000
_cell.length_b   1.000
_cell.length_c   1.000
_cell.angle_alpha   90.00
_cell.angle_beta   90.00
_cell.angle_gamma   90.00
#
_symmetry.space_group_name_H-M   'P 1'
#
loop_
_entity.id
_entity.type
_entity.pdbx_description
1 polymer ?
#
loop_
_entity_poly.entity_id
_entity_poly.type
_entity_poly.pdbx_seq_one_letter_code
_entity_poly.pdbx_strand_id
1 'polypeptide(L)'
;MWLVGNPLYAVWKCETVERKVDKGTVIVMENMVYHEATFGFNVYIRGLRLWLTKKIDPNEPVQQLGLLNVVPQKVAVVPTHHMACGPQIDMGNGIRVNLNRRTRCTGYATINDPEILNKMVVPSMNVSFEGLQTTLKKLNEDLKSRPLQGTILNVETTTMKTFEGFGGSGDMDPDQTCWHEDGNKFKRFTQIIRVFYVIGPPANEQIMIEDFIPQVTQRGDIMKACHFETWTQVMTRVSTWIPNQTGVRIVNLQTQYTKYSEYNGEVRVASDSTDDYVTNLADRKLMKIMRVFFVTRPGPGPPQIGHLSCRTFLPVRKSRADFESMSETMFRITAWLKVTGMQIFSVETHQFLFKENRASGVEQDKCNIINQGMSGKKYITAVSVYFAYPFQEPHPAYLPPVYTMYDPNNAQSSASCAIL
;
A
#
# COMPACT_ATOMS: atom_id res chain seq x y z
N MET A 1 3.61 -22.49 15.32
CA MET A 1 2.76 -23.35 16.18
C MET A 1 1.46 -23.79 15.48
N TRP A 2 0.73 -22.93 14.77
CA TRP A 2 -0.55 -23.30 14.13
C TRP A 2 -0.46 -24.41 13.06
N LEU A 3 0.53 -24.34 12.15
CA LEU A 3 0.70 -25.35 11.08
C LEU A 3 0.99 -26.75 11.61
N VAL A 4 1.65 -26.86 12.77
CA VAL A 4 1.91 -28.14 13.44
C VAL A 4 0.61 -28.80 13.89
N GLY A 5 -0.36 -28.01 14.37
CA GLY A 5 -1.70 -28.49 14.71
C GLY A 5 -2.61 -28.72 13.50
N ASN A 6 -2.19 -28.30 12.30
CA ASN A 6 -2.99 -28.37 11.07
C ASN A 6 -2.16 -28.98 9.92
N PRO A 7 -1.64 -30.21 10.07
CA PRO A 7 -0.60 -30.75 9.20
C PRO A 7 -1.07 -31.04 7.77
N LEU A 8 -2.38 -31.09 7.53
CA LEU A 8 -3.00 -31.30 6.21
C LEU A 8 -2.95 -30.07 5.30
N TYR A 9 -2.52 -28.92 5.83
CA TYR A 9 -2.45 -27.67 5.09
C TYR A 9 -1.01 -27.25 4.83
N ALA A 10 -0.83 -26.55 3.71
CA ALA A 10 0.39 -25.87 3.32
C ALA A 10 0.10 -24.39 3.09
N VAL A 11 1.08 -23.54 3.36
CA VAL A 11 1.05 -22.11 3.05
C VAL A 11 1.54 -21.94 1.62
N TRP A 12 0.71 -21.38 0.76
CA TRP A 12 1.10 -21.05 -0.62
C TRP A 12 1.36 -19.56 -0.82
N LYS A 13 0.82 -18.72 0.07
CA LYS A 13 1.13 -17.29 0.16
C LYS A 13 1.00 -16.79 1.59
N CYS A 14 1.73 -15.73 1.93
CA CYS A 14 1.53 -14.97 3.14
C CYS A 14 1.67 -13.47 2.85
N GLU A 15 1.16 -12.63 3.75
CA GLU A 15 1.29 -11.17 3.68
C GLU A 15 1.29 -10.56 5.09
N THR A 16 1.98 -9.44 5.27
CA THR A 16 1.78 -8.61 6.47
C THR A 16 0.51 -7.77 6.29
N VAL A 17 -0.41 -7.87 7.25
CA VAL A 17 -1.62 -7.04 7.29
C VAL A 17 -1.56 -6.06 8.45
N GLU A 18 -1.84 -4.80 8.15
CA GLU A 18 -1.90 -3.73 9.14
C GLU A 18 -3.36 -3.42 9.50
N ARG A 19 -3.62 -3.27 10.80
CA ARG A 19 -4.92 -2.94 11.36
C ARG A 19 -4.78 -1.84 12.39
N LYS A 20 -5.71 -0.88 12.34
CA LYS A 20 -5.87 0.07 13.44
C LYS A 20 -6.58 -0.62 14.61
N VAL A 21 -6.10 -0.37 15.82
CA VAL A 21 -6.75 -0.79 17.07
C VAL A 21 -7.78 0.27 17.46
N ASP A 22 -9.02 -0.15 17.66
CA ASP A 22 -10.09 0.74 18.09
C ASP A 22 -10.00 1.05 19.60
N LYS A 23 -10.81 2.00 20.07
CA LYS A 23 -10.84 2.38 21.49
C LYS A 23 -11.13 1.14 22.36
N GLY A 24 -10.30 0.91 23.38
CA GLY A 24 -10.51 -0.17 24.35
C GLY A 24 -9.70 -1.45 24.11
N THR A 25 -8.55 -1.37 23.41
CA THR A 25 -7.60 -2.50 23.16
C THR A 25 -8.13 -3.65 22.31
N VAL A 26 -9.38 -3.59 21.85
CA VAL A 26 -9.98 -4.62 21.00
C VAL A 26 -9.51 -4.43 19.56
N ILE A 27 -8.89 -5.47 19.01
CA ILE A 27 -8.52 -5.55 17.60
C ILE A 27 -9.74 -6.09 16.84
N VAL A 28 -10.49 -5.20 16.18
CA VAL A 28 -11.65 -5.61 15.40
C VAL A 28 -11.20 -6.04 14.00
N MET A 29 -10.93 -7.34 13.83
CA MET A 29 -10.49 -7.91 12.55
C MET A 29 -11.59 -7.93 11.48
N GLU A 30 -12.85 -7.88 11.91
CA GLU A 30 -14.03 -7.91 11.04
C GLU A 30 -14.34 -6.58 10.36
N ASN A 31 -13.87 -5.45 10.91
CA ASN A 31 -14.15 -4.15 10.34
C ASN A 31 -13.34 -3.93 9.07
N MET A 32 -14.04 -3.64 7.98
CA MET A 32 -13.39 -3.31 6.70
C MET A 32 -13.13 -1.82 6.54
N VAL A 33 -13.64 -0.99 7.46
CA VAL A 33 -13.41 0.46 7.49
C VAL A 33 -12.75 0.84 8.79
N TYR A 34 -11.73 1.69 8.72
CA TYR A 34 -11.16 2.33 9.91
C TYR A 34 -10.94 3.81 9.67
N HIS A 35 -10.92 4.56 10.77
CA HIS A 35 -10.75 6.01 10.78
C HIS A 35 -9.41 6.37 11.43
N GLU A 36 -8.53 7.06 10.72
CA GLU A 36 -7.33 7.69 11.27
C GLU A 36 -7.66 9.10 11.74
N ALA A 37 -7.46 9.34 13.03
CA ALA A 37 -7.69 10.65 13.64
C ALA A 37 -6.54 11.60 13.26
N THR A 38 -6.90 12.78 12.77
CA THR A 38 -5.94 13.87 12.48
C THR A 38 -5.28 14.39 13.73
N PHE A 39 -6.09 14.57 14.78
CA PHE A 39 -5.68 15.07 16.08
C PHE A 39 -6.02 13.97 17.08
N GLY A 40 -5.00 13.34 17.66
CA GLY A 40 -5.17 12.27 18.64
C GLY A 40 -4.27 11.07 18.40
N PHE A 41 -4.52 10.03 19.18
CA PHE A 41 -3.69 8.83 19.24
C PHE A 41 -4.27 7.74 18.34
N ASN A 42 -3.49 7.29 17.36
CA ASN A 42 -3.80 6.15 16.52
C ASN A 42 -2.90 4.98 16.96
N VAL A 43 -3.45 3.78 17.13
CA VAL A 43 -2.67 2.58 17.45
C VAL A 43 -2.85 1.59 16.33
N TYR A 44 -1.78 0.94 15.93
CA TYR A 44 -1.76 0.00 14.83
C TYR A 44 -1.09 -1.28 15.27
N ILE A 45 -1.57 -2.39 14.71
CA ILE A 45 -0.99 -3.71 14.83
C ILE A 45 -0.73 -4.30 13.44
N ARG A 46 0.38 -5.00 13.30
CA ARG A 46 0.71 -5.86 12.16
C ARG A 46 0.50 -7.31 12.56
N GLY A 47 -0.29 -8.00 11.77
CA GLY A 47 -0.43 -9.45 11.81
C GLY A 47 0.17 -10.09 10.58
N LEU A 48 0.48 -11.38 10.68
CA LEU A 48 0.79 -12.22 9.54
C LEU A 48 -0.48 -12.92 9.09
N ARG A 49 -0.88 -12.75 7.83
CA ARG A 49 -1.96 -13.54 7.22
C ARG A 49 -1.36 -14.66 6.40
N LEU A 50 -1.88 -15.88 6.59
CA LEU A 50 -1.50 -17.06 5.84
C LEU A 50 -2.62 -17.45 4.88
N TRP A 51 -2.27 -17.70 3.63
CA TRP A 51 -3.15 -18.25 2.62
C TRP A 51 -2.81 -19.74 2.47
N LEU A 52 -3.79 -20.57 2.78
CA LEU A 52 -3.62 -22.01 2.94
C LEU A 52 -4.19 -22.77 1.74
N THR A 53 -3.56 -23.88 1.42
CA THR A 53 -4.08 -24.91 0.52
C THR A 53 -3.99 -26.27 1.20
N LYS A 54 -4.83 -27.23 0.78
CA LYS A 54 -4.68 -28.61 1.23
C LYS A 54 -3.44 -29.20 0.57
N LYS A 55 -2.63 -29.95 1.33
CA LYS A 55 -1.49 -30.68 0.78
C LYS A 55 -1.94 -31.69 -0.26
N ILE A 56 -1.13 -31.86 -1.30
CA ILE A 56 -1.33 -32.91 -2.31
C ILE A 56 -0.97 -34.27 -1.70
N ASP A 57 0.21 -34.35 -1.07
CA ASP A 57 0.62 -35.51 -0.28
C ASP A 57 0.45 -35.24 1.23
N PRO A 58 -0.46 -35.94 1.91
CA PRO A 58 -0.63 -35.83 3.36
C PRO A 58 0.63 -36.19 4.18
N ASN A 59 1.57 -36.94 3.60
CA ASN A 59 2.81 -37.37 4.26
C ASN A 59 3.94 -36.35 4.15
N GLU A 60 3.80 -35.31 3.31
CA GLU A 60 4.78 -34.23 3.25
C GLU A 60 4.95 -33.59 4.64
N PRO A 61 6.19 -33.26 5.06
CA PRO A 61 6.43 -32.66 6.35
C PRO A 61 5.67 -31.33 6.49
N VAL A 62 5.34 -30.96 7.73
CA VAL A 62 4.73 -29.66 8.00
C VAL A 62 5.70 -28.56 7.59
N GLN A 63 5.23 -27.62 6.77
CA GLN A 63 6.05 -26.48 6.35
C GLN A 63 6.46 -25.66 7.57
N GLN A 64 7.73 -25.28 7.61
CA GLN A 64 8.26 -24.29 8.53
C GLN A 64 8.53 -23.02 7.75
N LEU A 65 8.10 -21.87 8.29
CA LEU A 65 8.30 -20.58 7.64
C LEU A 65 9.41 -19.82 8.34
N GLY A 66 10.33 -19.28 7.55
CA GLY A 66 11.30 -18.29 7.97
C GLY A 66 10.89 -16.88 7.54
N LEU A 67 11.38 -15.90 8.28
CA LEU A 67 11.24 -14.47 8.00
C LEU A 67 12.62 -13.82 8.03
N LEU A 68 12.95 -13.08 6.98
CA LEU A 68 14.10 -12.18 6.94
C LEU A 68 13.59 -10.76 6.72
N ASN A 69 13.85 -9.87 7.67
CA ASN A 69 13.62 -8.44 7.53
C ASN A 69 14.91 -7.75 7.10
N VAL A 70 14.82 -6.84 6.13
CA VAL A 70 15.95 -6.05 5.63
C VAL A 70 15.60 -4.59 5.75
N VAL A 71 16.29 -3.91 6.67
CA VAL A 71 16.15 -2.49 6.93
C VAL A 71 17.15 -1.73 6.05
N PRO A 72 16.73 -0.70 5.28
CA PRO A 72 17.64 0.13 4.52
C PRO A 72 18.71 0.77 5.41
N GLN A 73 19.93 0.90 4.91
CA GLN A 73 20.98 1.57 5.68
C GLN A 73 20.75 3.09 5.76
N LYS A 74 21.06 3.65 6.92
CA LYS A 74 21.13 5.10 7.13
C LYS A 74 22.27 5.68 6.29
N VAL A 75 21.98 6.72 5.52
CA VAL A 75 22.97 7.46 4.72
C VAL A 75 23.01 8.91 5.17
N ALA A 76 24.21 9.48 5.27
CA ALA A 76 24.36 10.90 5.56
C ALA A 76 23.79 11.71 4.40
N VAL A 77 22.87 12.63 4.69
CA VAL A 77 22.42 13.60 3.71
C VAL A 77 23.50 14.66 3.67
N VAL A 78 24.28 14.68 2.60
CA VAL A 78 25.10 15.85 2.29
C VAL A 78 24.12 16.97 2.01
N PRO A 79 24.08 18.05 2.81
CA PRO A 79 23.21 19.18 2.51
C PRO A 79 23.67 19.74 1.17
N THR A 80 22.99 19.38 0.10
CA THR A 80 23.16 20.09 -1.15
C THR A 80 22.56 21.46 -0.89
N HIS A 81 23.40 22.51 -0.88
CA HIS A 81 22.95 23.91 -0.79
C HIS A 81 22.06 24.35 -1.97
N HIS A 82 21.52 23.41 -2.74
CA HIS A 82 20.29 23.62 -3.47
C HIS A 82 19.15 23.79 -2.47
N MET A 83 19.10 25.00 -1.89
CA MET A 83 17.85 25.62 -1.48
C MET A 83 16.81 25.19 -2.50
N ALA A 84 15.76 24.53 -2.00
CA ALA A 84 14.54 24.44 -2.74
C ALA A 84 14.21 25.85 -3.23
N CYS A 85 14.33 26.08 -4.53
CA CYS A 85 13.62 27.16 -5.19
C CYS A 85 12.13 26.86 -5.04
N GLY A 86 11.60 27.01 -3.83
CA GLY A 86 10.27 27.57 -3.70
C GLY A 86 10.31 28.95 -4.36
N PRO A 87 9.27 29.37 -5.08
CA PRO A 87 9.25 30.68 -5.69
C PRO A 87 9.49 31.72 -4.60
N GLN A 88 10.60 32.44 -4.70
CA GLN A 88 10.83 33.66 -3.95
C GLN A 88 9.86 34.68 -4.54
N ILE A 89 8.64 34.72 -4.01
CA ILE A 89 7.71 35.80 -4.32
C ILE A 89 8.29 37.03 -3.61
N ASP A 90 9.00 37.84 -4.38
CA ASP A 90 9.39 39.18 -3.98
C ASP A 90 8.11 40.00 -3.80
N MET A 91 7.62 40.07 -2.56
CA MET A 91 6.52 40.96 -2.20
C MET A 91 7.08 42.37 -2.05
N GLY A 92 7.38 42.99 -3.19
CA GLY A 92 7.58 44.42 -3.31
C GLY A 92 6.43 45.18 -2.62
N ASN A 93 6.83 46.19 -1.85
CA ASN A 93 5.98 47.00 -0.97
C ASN A 93 4.57 47.30 -1.51
N GLY A 94 3.57 46.92 -0.70
CA GLY A 94 2.25 47.57 -0.69
C GLY A 94 1.14 46.86 -1.47
N ILE A 95 0.59 45.78 -0.92
CA ILE A 95 -0.76 45.31 -1.29
C ILE A 95 -1.62 45.20 -0.02
N ARG A 96 -2.60 46.09 0.10
CA ARG A 96 -3.71 45.98 1.05
C ARG A 96 -4.65 44.87 0.56
N VAL A 97 -4.74 43.77 1.29
CA VAL A 97 -5.70 42.69 1.01
C VAL A 97 -7.07 43.12 1.53
N ASN A 98 -8.01 43.34 0.62
CA ASN A 98 -9.41 43.58 0.94
C ASN A 98 -10.10 42.23 1.21
N LEU A 99 -10.39 41.97 2.48
CA LEU A 99 -11.11 40.78 2.97
C LEU A 99 -12.59 40.85 2.60
N ASN A 100 -12.93 40.68 1.33
CA ASN A 100 -14.32 40.47 0.89
C ASN A 100 -14.38 39.76 -0.46
N ARG A 101 -13.96 38.49 -0.51
CA ARG A 101 -14.48 37.48 -1.47
C ARG A 101 -13.97 36.09 -1.09
N ARG A 102 -14.90 35.13 -1.01
CA ARG A 102 -14.64 33.70 -0.82
C ARG A 102 -13.95 33.11 -2.06
N THR A 103 -12.66 33.35 -2.20
CA THR A 103 -11.77 32.52 -3.02
C THR A 103 -10.80 31.86 -2.04
N ARG A 104 -10.82 30.53 -1.96
CA ARG A 104 -9.86 29.74 -1.17
C ARG A 104 -8.48 29.88 -1.81
N CYS A 105 -7.77 30.96 -1.49
CA CYS A 105 -6.33 31.02 -1.67
C CYS A 105 -5.71 30.25 -0.51
N THR A 106 -5.11 29.09 -0.80
CA THR A 106 -4.15 28.44 0.10
C THR A 106 -2.92 29.33 0.18
N GLY A 107 -2.95 30.31 1.09
CA GLY A 107 -1.78 31.07 1.48
C GLY A 107 -0.83 30.14 2.22
N TYR A 108 0.29 29.80 1.60
CA TYR A 108 1.41 29.20 2.31
C TYR A 108 2.05 30.31 3.15
N ALA A 109 2.04 30.17 4.48
CA ALA A 109 2.82 31.04 5.34
C ALA A 109 4.30 30.65 5.20
N THR A 110 5.10 31.52 4.58
CA THR A 110 6.55 31.36 4.53
C THR A 110 7.13 31.88 5.85
N ILE A 111 7.71 31.00 6.67
CA ILE A 111 8.49 31.41 7.84
C ILE A 111 9.87 31.82 7.33
N ASN A 112 10.13 33.12 7.25
CA ASN A 112 11.39 33.67 6.77
C ASN A 112 12.38 33.99 7.91
N ASP A 113 12.13 33.50 9.12
CA ASP A 113 13.02 33.72 10.26
C ASP A 113 14.13 32.64 10.30
N PRO A 114 15.39 33.00 10.04
CA PRO A 114 16.51 32.05 10.03
C PRO A 114 16.82 31.47 11.41
N GLU A 115 16.46 32.13 12.53
CA GLU A 115 16.58 31.53 13.86
C GLU A 115 15.51 30.45 14.09
N ILE A 116 14.28 30.67 13.64
CA ILE A 116 13.22 29.67 13.75
C ILE A 116 13.53 28.49 12.83
N LEU A 117 13.99 28.75 11.60
CA LEU A 117 14.46 27.72 10.69
C LEU A 117 15.63 26.93 11.30
N ASN A 118 16.66 27.59 11.85
CA ASN A 118 17.79 26.91 12.49
C ASN A 118 17.41 26.15 13.77
N LYS A 119 16.42 26.62 14.54
CA LYS A 119 15.84 25.88 15.68
C LYS A 119 14.91 24.74 15.23
N MET A 120 14.39 24.80 14.00
CA MET A 120 13.59 23.74 13.35
C MET A 120 14.42 22.75 12.54
N VAL A 121 15.70 23.04 12.24
CA VAL A 121 16.64 22.06 11.69
C VAL A 121 16.94 21.05 12.79
N VAL A 122 16.09 20.04 12.87
CA VAL A 122 16.27 18.92 13.78
C VAL A 122 17.57 18.21 13.37
N PRO A 123 18.54 17.97 14.28
CA PRO A 123 19.78 17.27 13.97
C PRO A 123 19.58 15.90 13.28
N SER A 124 18.39 15.30 13.45
CA SER A 124 17.97 14.06 12.78
C SER A 124 17.65 14.19 11.29
N MET A 125 17.65 15.39 10.71
CA MET A 125 17.45 15.63 9.27
C MET A 125 18.71 15.36 8.43
N ASN A 126 19.88 15.22 9.06
CA ASN A 126 21.14 14.94 8.37
C ASN A 126 21.32 13.47 7.97
N VAL A 127 20.30 12.63 8.18
CA VAL A 127 20.33 11.21 7.86
C VAL A 127 19.09 10.86 7.04
N SER A 128 19.27 10.23 5.89
CA SER A 128 18.25 9.60 5.05
C SER A 128 18.38 8.07 5.17
N PHE A 129 17.44 7.33 4.59
CA PHE A 129 17.65 5.93 4.27
C PHE A 129 18.06 5.80 2.81
N GLU A 130 18.85 4.77 2.49
CA GLU A 130 19.18 4.45 1.10
C GLU A 130 17.96 4.01 0.29
N GLY A 131 18.06 4.09 -1.04
CA GLY A 131 16.98 3.66 -1.94
C GLY A 131 16.66 2.17 -1.84
N LEU A 132 15.46 1.80 -2.26
CA LEU A 132 14.98 0.43 -2.23
C LEU A 132 15.80 -0.48 -3.14
N GLN A 133 16.14 0.00 -4.34
CA GLN A 133 16.99 -0.71 -5.30
C GLN A 133 18.39 -0.96 -4.73
N THR A 134 18.95 0.01 -4.01
CA THR A 134 20.23 -0.16 -3.32
C THR A 134 20.13 -1.20 -2.20
N THR A 135 19.07 -1.14 -1.39
CA THR A 135 18.79 -2.11 -0.32
C THR A 135 18.65 -3.52 -0.90
N LEU A 136 17.90 -3.67 -1.99
CA LEU A 136 17.68 -4.94 -2.68
C LEU A 136 18.96 -5.49 -3.31
N LYS A 137 19.80 -4.64 -3.91
CA LYS A 137 21.10 -5.03 -4.45
C LYS A 137 21.99 -5.63 -3.36
N LYS A 138 22.11 -4.95 -2.21
CA LYS A 138 22.89 -5.45 -1.06
C LYS A 138 22.34 -6.77 -0.54
N LEU A 139 21.01 -6.89 -0.42
CA LEU A 139 20.36 -8.14 -0.04
C LEU A 139 20.74 -9.28 -1.00
N ASN A 140 20.71 -9.05 -2.31
CA ASN A 140 21.11 -10.08 -3.28
C ASN A 140 22.60 -10.44 -3.21
N GLU A 141 23.47 -9.49 -2.88
CA GLU A 141 24.89 -9.77 -2.64
C GLU A 141 25.07 -10.64 -1.40
N ASP A 142 24.35 -10.34 -0.32
CA ASP A 142 24.30 -11.18 0.89
C ASP A 142 23.80 -12.59 0.58
N LEU A 143 22.68 -12.72 -0.16
CA LEU A 143 22.08 -14.01 -0.52
C LEU A 143 22.99 -14.88 -1.40
N LYS A 144 23.87 -14.29 -2.21
CA LYS A 144 24.90 -15.04 -2.96
C LYS A 144 25.92 -15.71 -2.04
N SER A 145 26.32 -15.01 -0.97
CA SER A 145 27.31 -15.52 -0.02
C SER A 145 26.69 -16.44 1.04
N ARG A 146 25.44 -16.17 1.42
CA ARG A 146 24.69 -16.85 2.49
C ARG A 146 23.25 -17.09 2.00
N PRO A 147 23.04 -18.10 1.14
CA PRO A 147 21.70 -18.40 0.63
C PRO A 147 20.73 -18.73 1.76
N LEU A 148 19.47 -18.34 1.59
CA LEU A 148 18.40 -18.72 2.52
C LEU A 148 18.30 -20.24 2.57
N GLN A 149 18.14 -20.78 3.78
CA GLN A 149 17.87 -22.19 4.02
C GLN A 149 16.42 -22.51 3.65
N GLY A 150 16.08 -22.43 2.36
CA GLY A 150 14.72 -22.63 1.89
C GLY A 150 14.36 -21.86 0.63
N THR A 151 13.12 -22.03 0.19
CA THR A 151 12.56 -21.38 -1.01
C THR A 151 11.77 -20.13 -0.63
N ILE A 152 12.02 -19.00 -1.32
CA ILE A 152 11.28 -17.76 -1.13
C ILE A 152 9.81 -17.97 -1.47
N LEU A 153 8.94 -17.70 -0.50
CA LEU A 153 7.50 -17.82 -0.61
C LEU A 153 6.88 -16.48 -1.06
N ASN A 154 7.25 -15.40 -0.40
CA ASN A 154 6.73 -14.06 -0.66
C ASN A 154 7.80 -13.01 -0.35
N VAL A 155 7.80 -11.92 -1.12
CA VAL A 155 8.61 -10.73 -0.83
C VAL A 155 7.68 -9.52 -0.86
N GLU A 156 7.77 -8.65 0.13
CA GLU A 156 6.96 -7.44 0.18
C GLU A 156 7.75 -6.26 0.74
N THR A 157 7.31 -5.05 0.39
CA THR A 157 7.68 -3.85 1.14
C THR A 157 6.66 -3.56 2.23
N THR A 158 7.14 -3.22 3.42
CA THR A 158 6.28 -2.69 4.50
C THR A 158 6.85 -1.39 5.05
N THR A 159 5.96 -0.47 5.35
CA THR A 159 6.32 0.86 5.89
C THR A 159 6.53 0.74 7.40
N MET A 160 7.58 1.33 7.95
CA MET A 160 7.88 1.32 9.38
C MET A 160 8.11 2.72 9.91
N LYS A 161 7.47 3.06 11.03
CA LYS A 161 7.69 4.35 11.70
C LYS A 161 9.10 4.36 12.29
N THR A 162 9.92 5.33 11.90
CA THR A 162 11.31 5.45 12.37
C THR A 162 11.44 6.45 13.51
N PHE A 163 10.65 7.53 13.48
CA PHE A 163 10.56 8.48 14.59
C PHE A 163 9.20 9.18 14.62
N GLU A 164 8.92 9.80 15.75
CA GLU A 164 7.75 10.66 15.96
C GLU A 164 8.11 11.89 16.79
N GLY A 165 7.77 13.08 16.28
CA GLY A 165 8.13 14.36 16.89
C GLY A 165 9.59 14.75 16.66
N PHE A 166 10.20 15.40 17.65
CA PHE A 166 11.59 15.89 17.60
C PHE A 166 12.58 15.00 18.39
N GLY A 167 12.09 13.91 18.99
CA GLY A 167 12.93 12.95 19.72
C GLY A 167 13.76 12.09 18.77
N GLY A 168 14.98 11.73 19.18
CA GLY A 168 16.02 11.13 18.35
C GLY A 168 15.63 9.84 17.61
N SER A 169 16.47 9.45 16.65
CA SER A 169 16.30 8.21 15.89
C SER A 169 16.43 7.00 16.83
N GLY A 170 15.31 6.51 17.35
CA GLY A 170 15.27 5.23 18.02
C GLY A 170 15.80 4.14 17.10
N ASP A 171 16.38 3.09 17.68
CA ASP A 171 16.67 1.88 16.94
C ASP A 171 15.35 1.31 16.41
N MET A 172 15.33 1.01 15.12
CA MET A 172 14.16 0.46 14.46
C MET A 172 14.15 -1.04 14.69
N ASP A 173 13.12 -1.54 15.37
CA ASP A 173 12.89 -2.97 15.52
C ASP A 173 11.96 -3.45 14.39
N PRO A 174 12.47 -4.14 13.36
CA PRO A 174 11.66 -4.62 12.25
C PRO A 174 10.64 -5.70 12.64
N ASP A 175 10.79 -6.31 13.82
CA ASP A 175 9.86 -7.29 14.36
C ASP A 175 8.77 -6.64 15.24
N GLN A 176 8.82 -5.33 15.44
CA GLN A 176 7.78 -4.59 16.14
C GLN A 176 6.43 -4.74 15.41
N THR A 177 5.50 -5.40 16.08
CA THR A 177 4.15 -5.66 15.55
C THR A 177 3.14 -4.60 15.96
N CYS A 178 3.43 -3.76 16.96
CA CYS A 178 2.50 -2.73 17.44
C CYS A 178 3.21 -1.38 17.54
N TRP A 179 2.60 -0.33 17.00
CA TRP A 179 3.06 1.04 17.17
C TRP A 179 1.87 1.98 17.29
N HIS A 180 2.15 3.18 17.75
CA HIS A 180 1.17 4.25 17.80
C HIS A 180 1.61 5.43 16.95
N GLU A 181 0.71 6.37 16.72
CA GLU A 181 0.99 7.63 16.07
C GLU A 181 0.15 8.73 16.70
N ASP A 182 0.80 9.79 17.16
CA ASP A 182 0.17 11.06 17.46
C ASP A 182 -0.07 11.82 16.16
N GLY A 183 -1.34 12.08 15.86
CA GLY A 183 -1.74 12.84 14.70
C GLY A 183 -1.19 14.27 14.66
N ASN A 184 -0.76 14.84 15.79
CA ASN A 184 -0.25 16.21 15.85
C ASN A 184 1.25 16.31 15.58
N LYS A 185 1.95 15.18 15.49
CA LYS A 185 3.40 15.16 15.37
C LYS A 185 3.84 14.91 13.95
N PHE A 186 5.01 15.47 13.65
CA PHE A 186 5.78 15.08 12.48
C PHE A 186 6.20 13.62 12.62
N LYS A 187 6.07 12.86 11.54
CA LYS A 187 6.37 11.43 11.50
C LYS A 187 7.34 11.17 10.37
N ARG A 188 8.24 10.22 10.58
CA ARG A 188 9.04 9.66 9.50
C ARG A 188 8.85 8.17 9.44
N PHE A 189 8.77 7.68 8.23
CA PHE A 189 8.64 6.29 7.92
C PHE A 189 9.78 5.87 7.00
N THR A 190 10.21 4.61 7.15
CA THR A 190 11.05 3.94 6.16
C THR A 190 10.27 2.81 5.50
N GLN A 191 10.72 2.31 4.35
CA GLN A 191 10.22 1.08 3.76
C GLN A 191 11.26 -0.02 3.94
N ILE A 192 10.89 -1.11 4.62
CA ILE A 192 11.73 -2.29 4.77
C ILE A 192 11.30 -3.38 3.77
N ILE A 193 12.20 -4.29 3.44
CA ILE A 193 11.90 -5.48 2.66
C ILE A 193 11.68 -6.65 3.62
N ARG A 194 10.57 -7.38 3.46
CA ARG A 194 10.31 -8.64 4.17
C ARG A 194 10.34 -9.79 3.20
N VAL A 195 11.16 -10.81 3.52
CA VAL A 195 11.28 -12.05 2.75
C VAL A 195 10.76 -13.20 3.60
N PHE A 196 9.63 -13.77 3.19
CA PHE A 196 9.09 -14.99 3.76
C PHE A 196 9.56 -16.17 2.93
N TYR A 197 10.00 -17.25 3.57
CA TYR A 197 10.50 -18.44 2.87
C TYR A 197 10.08 -19.72 3.59
N VAL A 198 9.92 -20.79 2.82
CA VAL A 198 9.70 -22.15 3.36
C VAL A 198 11.05 -22.76 3.65
N ILE A 199 11.32 -23.08 4.91
CA ILE A 199 12.60 -23.65 5.37
C ILE A 199 12.85 -25.00 4.68
N GLY A 200 14.06 -25.19 4.18
CA GLY A 200 14.48 -26.37 3.43
C GLY A 200 15.94 -26.27 2.98
N PRO A 201 16.35 -27.03 1.96
CA PRO A 201 17.68 -26.90 1.37
C PRO A 201 17.94 -25.47 0.86
N PRO A 202 19.20 -25.00 0.86
CA PRO A 202 19.54 -23.67 0.38
C PRO A 202 19.03 -23.40 -1.04
N ALA A 203 18.26 -22.32 -1.22
CA ALA A 203 17.87 -21.86 -2.56
C ALA A 203 18.73 -20.65 -2.96
N ASN A 204 19.41 -20.75 -4.10
CA ASN A 204 20.22 -19.68 -4.67
C ASN A 204 19.35 -18.73 -5.50
N GLU A 205 18.34 -18.15 -4.87
CA GLU A 205 17.40 -17.22 -5.50
C GLU A 205 17.91 -15.78 -5.44
N GLN A 206 17.74 -15.04 -6.52
CA GLN A 206 17.91 -13.58 -6.52
C GLN A 206 16.54 -12.92 -6.58
N ILE A 207 16.34 -11.90 -5.76
CA ILE A 207 15.09 -11.14 -5.66
C ILE A 207 15.18 -9.92 -6.58
N MET A 208 14.18 -9.75 -7.43
CA MET A 208 14.05 -8.64 -8.35
C MET A 208 12.72 -7.94 -8.14
N ILE A 209 12.65 -6.70 -8.60
CA ILE A 209 11.50 -5.82 -8.46
C ILE A 209 11.26 -5.06 -9.76
N GLU A 210 10.00 -4.94 -10.16
CA GLU A 210 9.56 -4.07 -11.26
C GLU A 210 8.39 -3.21 -10.78
N ASP A 211 8.51 -1.89 -10.94
CA ASP A 211 7.49 -0.92 -10.55
C ASP A 211 6.75 -0.37 -11.78
N PHE A 212 5.45 -0.62 -11.84
CA PHE A 212 4.56 -0.08 -12.87
C PHE A 212 3.93 1.22 -12.37
N ILE A 213 4.62 2.31 -12.66
CA ILE A 213 4.18 3.67 -12.33
C ILE A 213 3.19 4.14 -13.40
N PRO A 214 2.01 4.65 -13.03
CA PRO A 214 1.04 5.24 -13.96
C PRO A 214 1.68 6.35 -14.81
N GLN A 215 1.51 6.27 -16.13
CA GLN A 215 2.03 7.28 -17.05
C GLN A 215 1.16 8.55 -17.05
N VAL A 216 1.76 9.70 -17.36
CA VAL A 216 1.03 10.96 -17.54
C VAL A 216 0.32 10.94 -18.89
N THR A 217 -1.01 10.91 -18.89
CA THR A 217 -1.85 10.92 -20.10
C THR A 217 -2.10 12.35 -20.61
N GLN A 218 -2.14 13.32 -19.70
CA GLN A 218 -2.23 14.74 -20.02
C GLN A 218 -1.34 15.51 -19.05
N ARG A 219 -0.38 16.26 -19.59
CA ARG A 219 0.48 17.14 -18.77
C ARG A 219 -0.35 18.28 -18.20
N GLY A 220 -0.13 18.57 -16.92
CA GLY A 220 -0.65 19.75 -16.26
C GLY A 220 0.06 21.03 -16.70
N ASP A 221 -0.49 22.16 -16.30
CA ASP A 221 0.12 23.48 -16.41
C ASP A 221 0.07 24.17 -15.03
N ILE A 222 0.36 25.48 -14.95
CA ILE A 222 0.35 26.22 -13.67
C ILE A 222 -1.04 26.18 -12.99
N MET A 223 -2.12 25.99 -13.76
CA MET A 223 -3.51 26.05 -13.30
C MET A 223 -4.19 24.68 -13.28
N LYS A 224 -3.62 23.67 -13.96
CA LYS A 224 -4.23 22.34 -14.16
C LYS A 224 -3.29 21.25 -13.70
N ALA A 225 -3.84 20.29 -12.95
CA ALA A 225 -3.12 19.09 -12.58
C ALA A 225 -2.94 18.12 -13.76
N CYS A 226 -1.87 17.34 -13.74
CA CYS A 226 -1.65 16.19 -14.61
C CYS A 226 -2.78 15.17 -14.49
N HIS A 227 -3.12 14.56 -15.62
CA HIS A 227 -3.93 13.34 -15.66
C HIS A 227 -3.01 12.14 -15.84
N PHE A 228 -3.42 11.03 -15.26
CA PHE A 228 -2.65 9.79 -15.23
C PHE A 228 -3.43 8.68 -15.90
N GLU A 229 -2.72 7.62 -16.28
CA GLU A 229 -3.34 6.34 -16.61
C GLU A 229 -4.26 5.88 -15.48
N THR A 230 -5.35 5.21 -15.87
CA THR A 230 -6.21 4.53 -14.90
C THR A 230 -5.55 3.26 -14.38
N TRP A 231 -6.05 2.72 -13.27
CA TRP A 231 -5.52 1.50 -12.69
C TRP A 231 -5.67 0.31 -13.63
N THR A 232 -6.77 0.26 -14.38
CA THR A 232 -7.00 -0.74 -15.42
C THR A 232 -5.91 -0.69 -16.49
N GLN A 233 -5.52 0.50 -16.95
CA GLN A 233 -4.43 0.67 -17.92
C GLN A 233 -3.07 0.21 -17.36
N VAL A 234 -2.79 0.50 -16.09
CA VAL A 234 -1.59 -0.01 -15.40
C VAL A 234 -1.59 -1.53 -15.37
N MET A 235 -2.71 -2.16 -14.98
CA MET A 235 -2.84 -3.61 -14.96
C MET A 235 -2.71 -4.26 -16.34
N THR A 236 -3.19 -3.61 -17.40
CA THR A 236 -2.96 -4.05 -18.78
C THR A 236 -1.46 -4.10 -19.10
N ARG A 237 -0.69 -3.08 -18.74
CA ARG A 237 0.78 -3.09 -18.93
C ARG A 237 1.47 -4.21 -18.16
N VAL A 238 1.04 -4.46 -16.92
CA VAL A 238 1.55 -5.59 -16.11
C VAL A 238 1.23 -6.92 -16.79
N SER A 239 0.00 -7.10 -17.28
CA SER A 239 -0.44 -8.31 -17.99
C SER A 239 0.33 -8.54 -19.30
N THR A 240 0.72 -7.47 -20.00
CA THR A 240 1.59 -7.57 -21.18
C THR A 240 3.04 -7.86 -20.81
N TRP A 241 3.55 -7.35 -19.68
CA TRP A 241 4.94 -7.53 -19.30
C TRP A 241 5.26 -8.94 -18.78
N ILE A 242 4.36 -9.54 -17.98
CA ILE A 242 4.58 -10.83 -17.31
C ILE A 242 4.93 -11.97 -18.28
N PRO A 243 4.18 -12.21 -19.38
CA PRO A 243 4.46 -13.32 -20.30
C PRO A 243 5.81 -13.20 -21.00
N ASN A 244 6.34 -11.97 -21.11
CA ASN A 244 7.63 -11.71 -21.73
C ASN A 244 8.82 -12.02 -20.80
N GLN A 245 8.57 -12.37 -19.53
CA GLN A 245 9.64 -12.70 -18.59
C GLN A 245 9.96 -14.19 -18.62
N THR A 246 11.21 -14.55 -18.88
CA THR A 246 11.71 -15.93 -18.89
C THR A 246 12.56 -16.22 -17.66
N GLY A 247 12.51 -17.45 -17.13
CA GLY A 247 13.35 -17.85 -16.00
C GLY A 247 13.03 -17.16 -14.67
N VAL A 248 11.89 -16.46 -14.57
CA VAL A 248 11.45 -15.78 -13.35
C VAL A 248 10.25 -16.49 -12.72
N ARG A 249 10.18 -16.44 -11.38
CA ARG A 249 8.99 -16.80 -10.62
C ARG A 249 8.48 -15.57 -9.91
N ILE A 250 7.28 -15.11 -10.26
CA ILE A 250 6.63 -14.03 -9.52
C ILE A 250 6.27 -14.55 -8.13
N VAL A 251 6.68 -13.81 -7.11
CA VAL A 251 6.46 -14.16 -5.69
C VAL A 251 5.47 -13.21 -5.03
N ASN A 252 5.31 -11.99 -5.55
CA ASN A 252 4.30 -11.06 -5.05
C ASN A 252 3.87 -10.04 -6.09
N LEU A 253 2.61 -9.61 -5.98
CA LEU A 253 2.03 -8.46 -6.66
C LEU A 253 1.52 -7.55 -5.54
N GLN A 254 2.04 -6.33 -5.47
CA GLN A 254 1.77 -5.40 -4.38
C GLN A 254 1.29 -4.05 -4.93
N THR A 255 0.06 -3.66 -4.60
CA THR A 255 -0.40 -2.29 -4.73
C THR A 255 0.27 -1.42 -3.67
N GLN A 256 1.00 -0.38 -4.10
CA GLN A 256 1.68 0.53 -3.19
C GLN A 256 1.30 1.99 -3.46
N TYR A 257 1.20 2.78 -2.38
CA TYR A 257 1.02 4.22 -2.45
C TYR A 257 2.35 4.92 -2.15
N THR A 258 2.99 5.45 -3.18
CA THR A 258 4.25 6.20 -3.04
C THR A 258 4.02 7.70 -3.17
N LYS A 259 4.88 8.51 -2.54
CA LYS A 259 4.82 9.97 -2.67
C LYS A 259 5.16 10.36 -4.11
N TYR A 260 4.47 11.39 -4.62
CA TYR A 260 4.87 12.03 -5.86
C TYR A 260 4.81 13.56 -5.75
N SER A 261 5.61 14.23 -6.54
CA SER A 261 5.56 15.68 -6.73
C SER A 261 5.22 16.00 -8.18
N GLU A 262 4.66 17.18 -8.38
CA GLU A 262 4.26 17.69 -9.68
C GLU A 262 4.66 19.15 -9.76
N TYR A 263 5.46 19.52 -10.76
CA TYR A 263 5.94 20.87 -10.98
C TYR A 263 6.01 21.16 -12.47
N ASN A 264 5.28 22.19 -12.94
CA ASN A 264 5.21 22.56 -14.37
C ASN A 264 4.94 21.37 -15.31
N GLY A 265 4.01 20.49 -14.92
CA GLY A 265 3.66 19.29 -15.67
C GLY A 265 4.69 18.14 -15.59
N GLU A 266 5.86 18.36 -14.98
CA GLU A 266 6.82 17.31 -14.64
C GLU A 266 6.35 16.57 -13.39
N VAL A 267 6.25 15.24 -13.49
CA VAL A 267 5.87 14.37 -12.37
C VAL A 267 7.08 13.57 -11.93
N ARG A 268 7.39 13.62 -10.64
CA ARG A 268 8.42 12.77 -10.02
C ARG A 268 7.76 11.86 -8.99
N VAL A 269 7.85 10.56 -9.23
CA VAL A 269 7.30 9.53 -8.35
C VAL A 269 8.45 8.90 -7.57
N ALA A 270 8.37 8.95 -6.25
CA ALA A 270 9.45 8.50 -5.36
C ALA A 270 9.35 6.99 -5.06
N SER A 271 9.22 6.14 -6.09
CA SER A 271 9.00 4.69 -5.89
C SER A 271 10.22 3.97 -5.29
N ASP A 272 11.43 4.45 -5.58
CA ASP A 272 12.69 3.95 -5.00
C ASP A 272 12.99 4.56 -3.61
N SER A 273 12.30 5.62 -3.21
CA SER A 273 12.53 6.24 -1.90
C SER A 273 12.00 5.33 -0.81
N THR A 274 12.89 4.87 0.07
CA THR A 274 12.49 4.20 1.30
C THR A 274 12.09 5.19 2.37
N ASP A 275 12.58 6.42 2.31
CA ASP A 275 12.34 7.45 3.32
C ASP A 275 11.11 8.31 3.00
N ASP A 276 10.28 8.55 4.01
CA ASP A 276 9.06 9.32 3.88
C ASP A 276 8.77 10.16 5.12
N TYR A 277 8.48 11.44 4.90
CA TYR A 277 8.16 12.39 5.95
C TYR A 277 6.71 12.81 5.83
N VAL A 278 5.97 12.64 6.93
CA VAL A 278 4.54 12.85 6.99
C VAL A 278 4.22 13.89 8.05
N THR A 279 3.49 14.92 7.62
CA THR A 279 2.84 15.89 8.49
C THR A 279 1.36 15.90 8.19
N ASN A 280 0.54 16.05 9.22
CA ASN A 280 -0.89 16.25 9.05
C ASN A 280 -1.26 17.70 8.71
N LEU A 281 -0.28 18.62 8.62
CA LEU A 281 -0.55 20.04 8.30
C LEU A 281 -0.67 20.32 6.80
N ALA A 282 -0.11 19.46 5.95
CA ALA A 282 -0.07 19.68 4.51
C ALA A 282 -0.75 18.53 3.75
N ASP A 283 -1.31 18.87 2.59
CA ASP A 283 -1.81 17.87 1.65
C ASP A 283 -0.68 16.99 1.15
N ARG A 284 -0.95 15.69 1.08
CA ARG A 284 0.02 14.69 0.59
C ARG A 284 -0.49 14.06 -0.70
N LYS A 285 0.29 14.24 -1.77
CA LYS A 285 0.09 13.61 -3.06
C LYS A 285 0.69 12.19 -3.05
N LEU A 286 -0.14 11.19 -3.34
CA LEU A 286 0.21 9.78 -3.40
C LEU A 286 -0.13 9.20 -4.77
N MET A 287 0.77 8.38 -5.31
CA MET A 287 0.61 7.63 -6.55
C MET A 287 0.45 6.15 -6.20
N LYS A 288 -0.64 5.56 -6.67
CA LYS A 288 -0.91 4.12 -6.64
C LYS A 288 -0.11 3.48 -7.76
N ILE A 289 0.86 2.64 -7.40
CA ILE A 289 1.70 1.87 -8.33
C ILE A 289 1.46 0.38 -8.14
N MET A 290 1.72 -0.41 -9.18
CA MET A 290 1.81 -1.87 -9.05
C MET A 290 3.28 -2.26 -8.95
N ARG A 291 3.66 -2.92 -7.86
CA ARG A 291 5.00 -3.43 -7.62
C ARG A 291 5.00 -4.95 -7.78
N VAL A 292 5.81 -5.46 -8.68
CA VAL A 292 5.95 -6.90 -8.92
C VAL A 292 7.27 -7.37 -8.33
N PHE A 293 7.21 -8.29 -7.38
CA PHE A 293 8.38 -9.01 -6.90
C PHE A 293 8.48 -10.35 -7.61
N PHE A 294 9.66 -10.67 -8.08
CA PHE A 294 9.96 -11.95 -8.72
C PHE A 294 11.35 -12.42 -8.34
N VAL A 295 11.57 -13.73 -8.46
CA VAL A 295 12.86 -14.35 -8.18
C VAL A 295 13.38 -15.10 -9.39
N THR A 296 14.69 -15.11 -9.57
CA THR A 296 15.37 -15.95 -10.58
C THR A 296 16.03 -17.14 -9.90
N ARG A 297 16.06 -18.29 -10.61
CA ARG A 297 16.79 -19.49 -10.20
C ARG A 297 17.68 -19.98 -11.34
N PRO A 298 18.85 -20.56 -11.05
CA PRO A 298 19.57 -21.37 -12.02
C PRO A 298 18.73 -22.61 -12.37
N GLY A 299 18.35 -22.77 -13.64
CA GLY A 299 17.63 -23.96 -14.12
C GLY A 299 16.43 -23.64 -15.03
N PRO A 300 15.67 -24.67 -15.47
CA PRO A 300 14.43 -24.47 -16.20
C PRO A 300 13.46 -23.66 -15.32
N GLY A 301 13.01 -22.52 -15.86
CA GLY A 301 12.08 -21.63 -15.17
C GLY A 301 10.73 -22.30 -14.89
N PRO A 302 9.93 -21.75 -13.96
CA PRO A 302 8.56 -22.21 -13.78
C PRO A 302 7.75 -21.99 -15.07
N PRO A 303 6.60 -22.67 -15.22
CA PRO A 303 5.66 -22.40 -16.29
C PRO A 303 5.35 -20.90 -16.38
N GLN A 304 5.45 -20.35 -17.59
CA GLN A 304 5.12 -18.95 -17.83
C GLN A 304 3.61 -18.73 -17.70
N ILE A 305 3.25 -17.60 -17.13
CA ILE A 305 1.87 -17.14 -17.08
C ILE A 305 1.60 -16.42 -18.40
N GLY A 306 0.60 -16.89 -19.15
CA GLY A 306 0.24 -16.29 -20.43
C GLY A 306 -0.53 -14.97 -20.31
N HIS A 307 -1.16 -14.71 -19.16
CA HIS A 307 -1.98 -13.51 -18.94
C HIS A 307 -2.12 -13.22 -17.44
N LEU A 308 -2.17 -11.95 -17.04
CA LEU A 308 -2.56 -11.56 -15.67
C LEU A 308 -3.89 -10.83 -15.68
N SER A 309 -4.88 -11.33 -14.95
CA SER A 309 -6.11 -10.61 -14.64
C SER A 309 -6.22 -10.34 -13.14
N CYS A 310 -7.02 -9.35 -12.77
CA CYS A 310 -7.25 -8.99 -11.37
C CYS A 310 -8.73 -8.66 -11.13
N ARG A 311 -9.26 -9.16 -10.02
CA ARG A 311 -10.54 -8.75 -9.46
C ARG A 311 -10.33 -8.19 -8.06
N THR A 312 -10.65 -6.92 -7.87
CA THR A 312 -10.68 -6.30 -6.54
C THR A 312 -12.07 -6.42 -5.94
N PHE A 313 -12.14 -7.06 -4.77
CA PHE A 313 -13.34 -7.18 -3.96
C PHE A 313 -13.33 -6.08 -2.91
N LEU A 314 -14.12 -5.03 -3.17
CA LEU A 314 -14.47 -4.03 -2.18
C LEU A 314 -15.58 -4.57 -1.28
N PRO A 315 -15.57 -4.28 0.03
CA PRO A 315 -16.69 -4.61 0.90
C PRO A 315 -17.92 -3.83 0.44
N VAL A 316 -19.07 -4.48 0.40
CA VAL A 316 -20.31 -3.84 -0.05
C VAL A 316 -20.75 -2.82 0.98
N ARG A 317 -21.09 -1.61 0.52
CA ARG A 317 -21.59 -0.53 1.37
C ARG A 317 -23.05 -0.80 1.76
N LYS A 318 -23.29 -1.02 3.05
CA LYS A 318 -24.62 -1.27 3.63
C LYS A 318 -25.35 0.03 3.96
N SER A 319 -24.61 1.04 4.42
CA SER A 319 -25.14 2.36 4.75
C SER A 319 -24.13 3.47 4.45
N ARG A 320 -24.40 4.71 4.89
CA ARG A 320 -23.47 5.84 4.73
C ARG A 320 -22.07 5.56 5.30
N ALA A 321 -21.96 4.83 6.40
CA ALA A 321 -20.66 4.56 7.03
C ALA A 321 -20.44 3.07 7.35
N ASP A 322 -21.40 2.21 7.00
CA ASP A 322 -21.37 0.78 7.29
C ASP A 322 -21.11 -0.04 6.03
N PHE A 323 -20.34 -1.11 6.19
CA PHE A 323 -19.83 -1.95 5.11
C PHE A 323 -19.90 -3.42 5.51
N GLU A 324 -19.81 -4.31 4.52
CA GLU A 324 -19.55 -5.72 4.77
C GLU A 324 -18.36 -5.90 5.71
N SER A 325 -18.48 -6.90 6.58
CA SER A 325 -17.38 -7.37 7.39
C SER A 325 -16.35 -8.10 6.52
N MET A 326 -15.17 -8.39 7.09
CA MET A 326 -14.16 -9.20 6.42
C MET A 326 -14.72 -10.58 6.10
N SER A 327 -15.41 -11.23 7.05
CA SER A 327 -16.01 -12.55 6.85
C SER A 327 -17.06 -12.57 5.72
N GLU A 328 -17.94 -11.56 5.64
CA GLU A 328 -18.92 -11.42 4.55
C GLU A 328 -18.23 -11.22 3.19
N THR A 329 -17.18 -10.38 3.15
CA THR A 329 -16.38 -10.15 1.94
C THR A 329 -15.70 -11.45 1.48
N MET A 330 -15.10 -12.21 2.41
CA MET A 330 -14.46 -13.49 2.11
C MET A 330 -15.44 -14.57 1.67
N PHE A 331 -16.66 -14.58 2.21
CA PHE A 331 -17.74 -15.45 1.74
C PHE A 331 -18.08 -15.16 0.27
N ARG A 332 -18.22 -13.88 -0.09
CA ARG A 332 -18.49 -13.45 -1.47
C ARG A 332 -17.33 -13.76 -2.43
N ILE A 333 -16.08 -13.61 -1.99
CA ILE A 333 -14.90 -14.04 -2.75
C ILE A 333 -14.95 -15.54 -3.01
N THR A 334 -15.22 -16.33 -1.97
CA THR A 334 -15.30 -17.80 -2.06
C THR A 334 -16.42 -18.25 -3.01
N ALA A 335 -17.60 -17.64 -2.91
CA ALA A 335 -18.70 -17.93 -3.81
C ALA A 335 -18.36 -17.60 -5.27
N TRP A 336 -17.74 -16.43 -5.51
CA TRP A 336 -17.29 -16.04 -6.85
C TRP A 336 -16.26 -17.02 -7.42
N LEU A 337 -15.28 -17.46 -6.62
CA LEU A 337 -14.28 -18.45 -7.04
C LEU A 337 -14.89 -19.81 -7.35
N LYS A 338 -15.90 -20.25 -6.58
CA LYS A 338 -16.61 -21.51 -6.84
C LYS A 338 -17.38 -21.49 -8.16
N VAL A 339 -18.05 -20.37 -8.47
CA VAL A 339 -18.83 -20.23 -9.71
C VAL A 339 -17.90 -20.16 -10.93
N THR A 340 -16.79 -19.42 -10.82
CA THR A 340 -15.87 -19.21 -11.94
C THR A 340 -14.88 -20.36 -12.14
N GLY A 341 -14.61 -21.17 -11.11
CA GLY A 341 -13.61 -22.23 -11.14
C GLY A 341 -12.17 -21.71 -11.28
N MET A 342 -11.94 -20.41 -11.10
CA MET A 342 -10.65 -19.79 -11.33
C MET A 342 -9.64 -20.18 -10.25
N GLN A 343 -8.44 -20.58 -10.68
CA GLN A 343 -7.33 -20.80 -9.78
C GLN A 343 -6.68 -19.46 -9.41
N ILE A 344 -6.59 -19.19 -8.11
CA ILE A 344 -5.91 -18.00 -7.61
C ILE A 344 -4.42 -18.10 -7.93
N PHE A 345 -3.90 -17.07 -8.57
CA PHE A 345 -2.47 -16.91 -8.83
C PHE A 345 -1.79 -16.15 -7.68
N SER A 346 -2.38 -15.04 -7.25
CA SER A 346 -1.90 -14.23 -6.13
C SER A 346 -3.08 -13.53 -5.47
N VAL A 347 -2.90 -13.07 -4.24
CA VAL A 347 -3.91 -12.32 -3.51
C VAL A 347 -3.22 -11.28 -2.63
N GLU A 348 -3.83 -10.11 -2.50
CA GLU A 348 -3.34 -9.06 -1.59
C GLU A 348 -4.48 -8.37 -0.86
N THR A 349 -4.17 -7.87 0.33
CA THR A 349 -5.02 -6.96 1.08
C THR A 349 -4.45 -5.56 1.02
N HIS A 350 -5.23 -4.60 0.56
CA HIS A 350 -4.79 -3.22 0.45
C HIS A 350 -5.90 -2.23 0.79
N GLN A 351 -5.56 -0.96 0.96
CA GLN A 351 -6.47 0.06 1.49
C GLN A 351 -6.72 1.16 0.48
N PHE A 352 -7.97 1.61 0.41
CA PHE A 352 -8.40 2.77 -0.37
C PHE A 352 -8.83 3.90 0.55
N LEU A 353 -8.54 5.14 0.17
CA LEU A 353 -9.10 6.31 0.84
C LEU A 353 -10.62 6.38 0.58
N PHE A 354 -11.42 6.38 1.65
CA PHE A 354 -12.87 6.45 1.58
C PHE A 354 -13.33 7.83 1.09
N LYS A 355 -14.29 7.82 0.17
CA LYS A 355 -14.97 8.96 -0.42
C LYS A 355 -16.46 8.78 -0.23
N GLU A 356 -17.01 9.49 0.75
CA GLU A 356 -18.41 9.36 1.17
C GLU A 356 -19.43 9.58 0.04
N ASN A 357 -19.09 10.47 -0.90
CA ASN A 357 -19.89 10.84 -2.07
C ASN A 357 -19.82 9.84 -3.23
N ARG A 358 -19.11 8.71 -3.08
CA ARG A 358 -19.07 7.63 -4.08
C ARG A 358 -19.93 6.46 -3.62
N ALA A 359 -20.69 5.83 -4.52
CA ALA A 359 -21.55 4.70 -4.18
C ALA A 359 -20.76 3.55 -3.54
N SER A 360 -19.64 3.13 -4.14
CA SER A 360 -18.71 2.14 -3.60
C SER A 360 -17.87 2.64 -2.42
N GLY A 361 -17.90 3.94 -2.15
CA GLY A 361 -17.03 4.59 -1.18
C GLY A 361 -15.60 4.81 -1.66
N VAL A 362 -15.21 4.43 -2.88
CA VAL A 362 -13.81 4.55 -3.35
C VAL A 362 -13.71 4.96 -4.82
N GLU A 363 -12.56 5.55 -5.19
CA GLU A 363 -12.18 5.79 -6.59
C GLU A 363 -11.18 4.71 -7.03
N GLN A 364 -11.67 3.48 -7.26
CA GLN A 364 -10.82 2.29 -7.45
C GLN A 364 -9.84 2.42 -8.63
N ASP A 365 -10.33 2.97 -9.75
CA ASP A 365 -9.58 3.07 -11.01
C ASP A 365 -8.65 4.29 -11.07
N LYS A 366 -8.69 5.15 -10.05
CA LYS A 366 -7.84 6.35 -9.99
C LYS A 366 -6.48 6.01 -9.39
N CYS A 367 -5.43 6.45 -10.07
CA CYS A 367 -4.06 6.20 -9.66
C CYS A 367 -3.47 7.29 -8.75
N ASN A 368 -3.95 8.54 -8.82
CA ASN A 368 -3.47 9.62 -7.97
C ASN A 368 -4.45 9.95 -6.85
N ILE A 369 -3.93 10.06 -5.63
CA ILE A 369 -4.71 10.36 -4.42
C ILE A 369 -4.10 11.59 -3.75
N ILE A 370 -4.97 12.47 -3.27
CA ILE A 370 -4.60 13.56 -2.37
C ILE A 370 -5.15 13.23 -1.00
N ASN A 371 -4.25 12.97 -0.07
CA ASN A 371 -4.56 12.87 1.35
C ASN A 371 -4.59 14.29 1.90
N GLN A 372 -5.79 14.79 2.20
CA GLN A 372 -5.98 16.15 2.69
C GLN A 372 -5.38 16.29 4.09
N GLY A 373 -4.57 17.34 4.27
CA GLY A 373 -4.10 17.75 5.59
C GLY A 373 -5.26 18.16 6.49
N MET A 374 -5.02 18.16 7.80
CA MET A 374 -5.91 18.68 8.85
C MET A 374 -7.31 18.04 8.90
N SER A 375 -7.51 16.91 8.21
CA SER A 375 -8.79 16.21 8.11
C SER A 375 -8.66 14.74 8.45
N GLY A 376 -9.71 14.19 9.08
CA GLY A 376 -9.72 12.78 9.47
C GLY A 376 -9.77 11.91 8.23
N LYS A 377 -8.99 10.84 8.20
CA LYS A 377 -8.93 9.95 7.04
C LYS A 377 -9.71 8.70 7.35
N LYS A 378 -10.51 8.24 6.40
CA LYS A 378 -11.19 6.94 6.50
C LYS A 378 -10.65 6.06 5.39
N TYR A 379 -10.40 4.81 5.70
CA TYR A 379 -9.85 3.85 4.76
C TYR A 379 -10.77 2.63 4.66
N ILE A 380 -10.96 2.14 3.44
CA ILE A 380 -11.66 0.89 3.14
C ILE A 380 -10.60 -0.15 2.79
N THR A 381 -10.66 -1.30 3.46
CA THR A 381 -9.86 -2.47 3.10
C THR A 381 -10.50 -3.16 1.91
N ALA A 382 -9.70 -3.54 0.92
CA ALA A 382 -10.11 -4.35 -0.21
C ALA A 382 -9.21 -5.59 -0.31
N VAL A 383 -9.73 -6.64 -0.96
CA VAL A 383 -8.96 -7.83 -1.30
C VAL A 383 -8.87 -7.93 -2.82
N SER A 384 -7.67 -7.87 -3.37
CA SER A 384 -7.44 -8.08 -4.79
C SER A 384 -6.96 -9.50 -5.05
N VAL A 385 -7.67 -10.21 -5.92
CA VAL A 385 -7.36 -11.58 -6.32
C VAL A 385 -6.88 -11.56 -7.77
N TYR A 386 -5.72 -12.13 -8.00
CA TYR A 386 -5.05 -12.18 -9.29
C TYR A 386 -5.15 -13.58 -9.87
N PHE A 387 -5.25 -13.68 -11.19
CA PHE A 387 -5.38 -14.94 -11.91
C PHE A 387 -4.45 -14.99 -13.12
N ALA A 388 -3.98 -16.20 -13.44
CA ALA A 388 -3.10 -16.48 -14.57
C ALA A 388 -3.83 -16.57 -15.94
N TYR A 389 -5.13 -16.27 -15.95
CA TYR A 389 -6.01 -16.38 -17.11
C TYR A 389 -7.01 -15.22 -17.10
N PRO A 390 -7.54 -14.78 -18.26
CA PRO A 390 -8.70 -13.91 -18.28
C PRO A 390 -9.90 -14.61 -17.64
N PHE A 391 -10.80 -13.84 -17.02
CA PHE A 391 -12.07 -14.35 -16.51
C PHE A 391 -13.22 -13.52 -17.08
N GLN A 392 -14.40 -14.14 -17.13
CA GLN A 392 -15.65 -13.45 -17.38
C GLN A 392 -16.39 -13.26 -16.05
N GLU A 393 -17.02 -12.11 -15.88
CA GLU A 393 -17.88 -11.88 -14.73
C GLU A 393 -19.06 -12.86 -14.74
N PRO A 394 -19.23 -13.67 -13.68
CA PRO A 394 -20.36 -14.58 -13.60
C PRO A 394 -21.67 -13.78 -13.48
N HIS A 395 -22.73 -14.35 -14.03
CA HIS A 395 -24.06 -13.73 -13.94
C HIS A 395 -24.45 -13.53 -12.45
N PRO A 396 -24.99 -12.36 -12.04
CA PRO A 396 -25.31 -12.08 -10.64
C PRO A 396 -26.23 -13.11 -9.98
N ALA A 397 -27.10 -13.78 -10.75
CA ALA A 397 -27.99 -14.83 -10.25
C ALA A 397 -27.26 -16.07 -9.68
N TYR A 398 -25.98 -16.28 -10.03
CA TYR A 398 -25.17 -17.37 -9.48
C TYR A 398 -24.38 -16.96 -8.24
N LEU A 399 -24.37 -15.66 -7.91
CA LEU A 399 -23.66 -15.13 -6.76
C LEU A 399 -24.64 -14.93 -5.59
N PRO A 400 -24.14 -14.94 -4.34
CA PRO A 400 -24.95 -14.55 -3.19
C PRO A 400 -25.56 -13.16 -3.41
N PRO A 401 -26.82 -12.93 -2.98
CA PRO A 401 -27.46 -11.64 -3.12
C PRO A 401 -26.65 -10.59 -2.38
N VAL A 402 -26.38 -9.48 -3.07
CA VAL A 402 -25.69 -8.33 -2.49
C VAL A 402 -26.76 -7.30 -2.12
N TYR A 403 -27.05 -7.17 -0.82
CA TYR A 403 -28.02 -6.19 -0.35
C TYR A 403 -27.40 -4.79 -0.32
N THR A 404 -27.46 -4.06 -1.44
CA THR A 404 -27.09 -2.64 -1.49
C THR A 404 -28.29 -1.79 -1.07
N MET A 405 -28.30 -1.29 0.17
CA MET A 405 -29.35 -0.34 0.61
C MET A 405 -28.98 1.13 0.38
N TYR A 406 -27.72 1.43 0.02
CA TYR A 406 -27.25 2.82 -0.04
C TYR A 406 -27.19 3.35 -1.48
N ASP A 407 -28.18 4.16 -1.84
CA ASP A 407 -28.08 5.09 -2.97
C ASP A 407 -27.77 6.50 -2.44
N PRO A 408 -26.57 7.07 -2.71
CA PRO A 408 -26.23 8.42 -2.26
C PRO A 408 -27.17 9.50 -2.79
N ASN A 409 -27.88 9.25 -3.91
CA ASN A 409 -28.81 10.19 -4.51
C ASN A 409 -30.23 10.07 -3.93
N ASN A 410 -30.53 8.98 -3.20
CA ASN A 410 -31.84 8.69 -2.66
C ASN A 410 -31.82 8.60 -1.13
N ALA A 411 -31.13 9.54 -0.48
CA ALA A 411 -30.95 9.60 0.98
C ALA A 411 -32.25 9.81 1.79
N GLN A 412 -33.42 9.79 1.14
CA GLN A 412 -34.75 9.89 1.76
C GLN A 412 -35.62 8.63 1.62
N SER A 413 -35.18 7.55 0.97
CA SER A 413 -35.94 6.29 1.01
C SER A 413 -35.70 5.57 2.34
N SER A 414 -36.50 5.93 3.34
CA SER A 414 -36.70 5.10 4.52
C SER A 414 -37.10 3.70 4.06
N ALA A 415 -36.27 2.70 4.35
CA ALA A 415 -36.54 1.31 4.05
C ALA A 415 -37.82 0.85 4.75
N SER A 416 -38.94 0.81 4.03
CA SER A 416 -40.04 -0.08 4.37
C SER A 416 -39.63 -1.49 3.94
N CYS A 417 -39.40 -2.37 4.91
CA CYS A 417 -39.33 -3.81 4.68
C CYS A 417 -40.60 -4.27 3.96
N ALA A 418 -40.49 -4.61 2.67
CA ALA A 418 -41.37 -5.55 2.03
C ALA A 418 -40.62 -6.88 1.98
N ILE A 419 -40.98 -7.77 2.90
CA ILE A 419 -40.70 -9.20 2.81
C ILE A 419 -41.65 -9.75 1.73
N LEU A 420 -41.10 -10.45 0.74
CA LEU A 420 -41.82 -11.47 -0.02
C LEU A 420 -41.02 -12.77 0.07
#